data_AF-A0A3M9ZR65-F1
#
_entry.id   AF-A0A3M9ZR65-F1
#
_cell.length_a   1.000
_cell.length_b   1.000
_cell.length_c   1.000
_cell.angle_alpha   90.00
_cell.angle_beta   90.00
_cell.angle_gamma   90.00
#
_symmetry.space_group_name_H-M   'P 1'
#
loop_
_entity.id
_entity.type
_entity.pdbx_description
1 polymer ?
#
loop_
_entity_poly.entity_id
_entity_poly.type
_entity_poly.pdbx_seq_one_letter_code
_entity_poly.pdbx_strand_id
1 'polypeptide(L)' 'MLVTKKIFVKSGETAPVSGYYIYLRNADMKTLPCHPTDAEKAIVLAEGQKAPYITSCNNHAALYQIVATKSSQT' A
#
# COMPACT_ATOMS: atom_id res chain seq x y z
N MET A 1 0.07 16.62 20.87
CA MET A 1 -0.32 16.53 19.44
C MET A 1 0.10 15.15 18.93
N LEU A 2 -0.84 14.22 18.75
CA LEU A 2 -0.56 12.95 18.11
C LEU A 2 -0.41 13.21 16.61
N VAL A 3 0.84 13.40 16.16
CA VAL A 3 1.16 13.40 14.74
C VAL A 3 1.02 11.94 14.29
N THR A 4 -0.18 11.55 13.86
CA THR A 4 -0.40 10.30 13.14
C THR A 4 0.34 10.40 11.82
N LYS A 5 1.63 10.04 11.84
CA LYS A 5 2.48 9.98 10.64
C LYS A 5 1.82 8.99 9.68
N LYS A 6 1.24 9.51 8.59
CA LYS A 6 0.73 8.69 7.50
C LYS A 6 1.94 7.99 6.86
N ILE A 7 2.01 6.68 6.98
CA ILE A 7 3.05 5.87 6.34
C ILE A 7 2.55 5.50 4.95
N PHE A 8 3.40 5.72 3.96
CA PHE A 8 3.16 5.33 2.58
C PHE A 8 4.20 4.31 2.14
N VAL A 9 3.81 3.35 1.31
CA VAL A 9 4.70 2.36 0.71
C VAL A 9 4.37 2.25 -0.77
N LYS A 10 5.40 2.26 -1.64
CA LYS A 10 5.22 2.03 -3.07
C LYS A 10 5.38 0.55 -3.39
N SER A 11 4.74 0.09 -4.46
CA SER A 11 4.99 -1.26 -5.00
C SER A 11 6.49 -1.51 -5.19
N GLY A 12 6.96 -2.67 -4.73
CA GLY A 12 8.38 -3.04 -4.72
C GLY A 12 9.16 -2.59 -3.47
N GLU A 13 8.69 -1.58 -2.74
CA GLU A 13 9.25 -1.19 -1.43
C GLU A 13 8.78 -2.15 -0.33
N THR A 14 9.60 -2.31 0.70
CA THR A 14 9.26 -3.11 1.89
C THR A 14 8.38 -2.31 2.84
N ALA A 15 7.30 -2.93 3.32
CA ALA A 15 6.43 -2.37 4.34
C ALA A 15 7.24 -2.14 5.63
N PRO A 16 7.26 -0.91 6.18
CA PRO A 16 8.04 -0.61 7.37
C PRO A 16 7.40 -1.13 8.66
N VAL A 17 6.12 -1.53 8.62
CA VAL A 17 5.38 -2.08 9.76
C VAL A 17 4.34 -3.07 9.26
N SER A 18 3.91 -3.99 10.11
CA SER A 18 2.80 -4.89 9.80
C SER A 18 1.45 -4.17 9.91
N GLY A 19 0.59 -4.31 8.91
CA GLY A 19 -0.71 -3.64 8.95
C GLY A 19 -1.56 -3.78 7.69
N TYR A 20 -2.65 -3.02 7.70
CA TYR A 20 -3.58 -2.91 6.59
C TYR A 20 -3.29 -1.64 5.80
N TYR A 21 -3.06 -1.83 4.51
CA TYR A 21 -2.63 -0.83 3.56
C TYR A 21 -3.70 -0.67 2.49
N ILE A 22 -4.09 0.57 2.23
CA ILE A 22 -5.06 0.91 1.19
C ILE A 22 -4.36 1.56 0.01
N TYR A 23 -4.74 1.19 -1.20
CA TYR A 23 -4.35 1.89 -2.41
C TYR A 23 -4.84 3.33 -2.33
N LEU A 24 -3.93 4.27 -2.52
CA LEU A 24 -4.26 5.69 -2.58
C LEU A 24 -4.35 6.17 -4.03
N ARG A 25 -3.31 5.85 -4.81
CA ARG A 25 -3.14 6.28 -6.21
C ARG A 25 -1.98 5.54 -6.86
N ASN A 26 -1.81 5.76 -8.16
CA ASN A 26 -0.61 5.35 -8.89
C ASN A 26 0.65 5.98 -8.27
N ALA A 27 1.73 5.21 -8.16
CA ALA A 27 3.01 5.73 -7.70
C ALA A 27 3.60 6.71 -8.73
N ASP A 28 3.35 6.47 -10.01
CA ASP A 28 3.75 7.33 -11.12
C ASP A 28 2.54 8.12 -11.64
N MET A 29 2.58 9.45 -11.51
CA MET A 29 1.49 10.35 -11.97
C MET A 29 1.38 10.46 -13.51
N LYS A 30 2.22 9.73 -14.25
CA LYS A 30 2.25 9.71 -15.72
C LYS A 30 1.50 8.52 -16.33
N THR A 31 1.06 7.55 -15.52
CA THR A 31 0.34 6.37 -16.02
C THR A 31 -1.17 6.64 -16.10
N LEU A 32 -1.79 6.12 -17.17
CA LEU A 32 -3.22 6.14 -17.45
C LEU A 32 -4.07 5.76 -16.20
N PRO A 33 -5.34 6.18 -16.11
CA PRO A 33 -6.19 5.91 -14.95
C PRO A 33 -6.27 4.41 -14.67
N CYS A 34 -5.66 4.00 -13.55
CA CYS A 34 -5.68 2.63 -13.07
C CYS A 34 -7.01 2.34 -12.37
N HIS A 35 -7.62 1.21 -12.69
CA HIS A 35 -8.81 0.72 -12.02
C HIS A 35 -8.46 -0.57 -11.25
N PRO A 36 -7.85 -0.46 -10.05
CA PRO A 36 -7.53 -1.63 -9.25
C PRO A 36 -8.82 -2.35 -8.82
N THR A 37 -8.74 -3.68 -8.69
CA THR A 37 -9.83 -4.49 -8.11
C THR A 37 -9.95 -4.20 -6.61
N ASP A 38 -11.10 -4.53 -6.00
CA ASP A 38 -11.30 -4.28 -4.57
C ASP A 38 -10.30 -5.05 -3.69
N ALA A 39 -9.83 -6.23 -4.14
CA ALA A 39 -8.78 -6.99 -3.48
C ALA A 39 -7.39 -6.32 -3.57
N GLU A 40 -7.12 -5.55 -4.63
CA GLU A 40 -5.86 -4.82 -4.79
C GLU A 40 -5.92 -3.43 -4.16
N LYS A 41 -7.12 -2.87 -3.94
CA LYS A 41 -7.30 -1.62 -3.20
C LYS A 41 -6.94 -1.75 -1.73
N ALA A 42 -6.91 -2.96 -1.20
CA ALA A 42 -6.84 -3.25 0.21
C ALA A 42 -5.98 -4.49 0.45
N ILE A 43 -4.77 -4.30 0.94
CA ILE A 43 -3.82 -5.38 1.17
C ILE A 43 -3.35 -5.39 2.61
N VAL A 44 -3.03 -6.58 3.11
CA VAL A 44 -2.35 -6.76 4.39
C VAL A 44 -0.89 -7.03 4.08
N LEU A 45 0.01 -6.23 4.66
CA LEU A 45 1.45 -6.45 4.56
C LEU A 45 2.02 -6.70 5.94
N ALA A 46 2.89 -7.70 6.03
CA ALA A 46 3.78 -7.85 7.17
C ALA A 46 4.97 -6.89 7.04
N GLU A 47 5.57 -6.52 8.16
CA GLU A 47 6.83 -5.78 8.19
C GLU A 47 7.90 -6.53 7.36
N GLY A 48 8.63 -5.79 6.52
CA GLY A 48 9.61 -6.34 5.59
C GLY A 48 9.02 -6.97 4.32
N GLN A 49 7.70 -7.13 4.22
CA GLN A 49 7.06 -7.65 3.01
C GLN A 49 7.03 -6.57 1.92
N LYS A 50 7.32 -6.95 0.68
CA LYS A 50 7.22 -6.02 -0.45
C LYS A 50 5.76 -5.73 -0.79
N ALA A 51 5.44 -4.46 -1.00
CA ALA A 51 4.14 -4.07 -1.50
C ALA A 51 3.96 -4.58 -2.96
N PRO A 52 2.83 -5.23 -3.27
CA PRO A 52 2.56 -5.77 -4.60
C PRO A 52 2.28 -4.67 -5.62
N TYR A 53 2.52 -4.99 -6.88
CA TYR A 53 2.07 -4.19 -8.03
C TYR A 53 0.58 -4.42 -8.27
N ILE A 54 -0.10 -3.44 -8.87
CA ILE A 54 -1.49 -3.61 -9.31
C ILE A 54 -1.46 -4.34 -10.63
N THR A 55 -1.84 -5.61 -10.62
CA THR A 55 -1.73 -6.51 -11.77
C THR A 55 -2.94 -6.43 -12.68
N SER A 56 -4.12 -6.10 -12.14
CA SER A 56 -5.37 -6.01 -12.92
C SER A 56 -5.36 -4.95 -14.01
N CYS A 57 -4.49 -3.95 -13.90
CA CYS A 57 -4.39 -2.86 -14.85
C CYS A 57 -2.92 -2.66 -15.22
N ASN A 58 -2.39 -3.47 -16.15
CA ASN A 58 -1.06 -3.33 -16.76
C ASN A 58 0.15 -3.34 -15.79
N ASN A 59 0.03 -4.01 -14.64
CA ASN A 59 1.14 -4.23 -13.70
C ASN A 59 1.83 -2.93 -13.23
N HIS A 60 1.05 -1.91 -12.89
CA HIS A 60 1.57 -0.60 -12.49
C HIS A 60 2.00 -0.55 -11.02
N ALA A 61 2.95 0.34 -10.73
CA ALA A 61 3.32 0.66 -9.36
C ALA A 61 2.22 1.48 -8.66
N ALA A 62 1.81 1.04 -7.47
CA ALA A 62 0.85 1.70 -6.62
C ALA A 62 1.51 2.33 -5.40
N LEU A 63 0.88 3.40 -4.91
CA LEU A 63 1.17 3.98 -3.61
C LEU A 63 0.09 3.53 -2.63
N TYR A 64 0.48 2.79 -1.61
CA TYR A 64 -0.40 2.38 -0.54
C TYR A 64 -0.16 3.22 0.71
N GLN A 65 -1.22 3.48 1.46
CA GLN A 65 -1.17 4.15 2.76
C GLN A 65 -1.58 3.16 3.84
N ILE A 66 -0.83 3.08 4.93
CA ILE A 66 -1.29 2.34 6.11
C ILE A 66 -2.48 3.07 6.75
N VAL A 67 -3.50 2.31 7.15
CA VAL A 67 -4.64 2.85 7.89
C VAL A 67 -4.86 2.15 9.23
N ALA A 68 -4.32 0.95 9.41
CA ALA A 68 -4.29 0.28 10.69
C ALA A 68 -3.00 -0.53 10.83
N THR A 69 -2.26 -0.31 11.91
CA THR A 69 -1.12 -1.16 12.30
C THR A 69 -1.64 -2.36 13.06
N LYS A 70 -1.20 -3.57 12.71
CA LYS A 70 -1.34 -4.71 13.62
C LYS A 70 -0.24 -4.57 14.66
N SER A 71 -0.56 -3.91 15.77
CA SER A 71 0.24 -4.05 16.98
C SER A 71 0.08 -5.50 17.42
N SER A 72 1.14 -6.31 17.32
CA SER A 72 1.18 -7.59 18.01
C SER A 72 1.02 -7.28 19.50
N GLN A 73 -0.20 -7.42 19.99
CA GLN A 73 -0.49 -7.36 21.41
C GLN A 73 -0.03 -8.71 21.96
N THR A 74 1.20 -8.66 22.48
CA THR A 74 1.85 -9.49 23.51
C THR A 74 1.47 -10.96 23.60
#